data_AF-A0A420P6W0-F1
#
_entry.id   AF-A0A420P6W0-F1
#
_cell.length_a   1.000
_cell.length_b   1.000
_cell.length_c   1.000
_cell.angle_alpha   90.00
_cell.angle_beta   90.00
_cell.angle_gamma   90.00
#
_symmetry.space_group_name_H-M   'P 1'
#
loop_
_entity.id
_entity.type
_entity.pdbx_description
1 polymer ?
#
loop_
_entity_poly.entity_id
_entity_poly.type
_entity_poly.pdbx_seq_one_letter_code
_entity_poly.pdbx_strand_id
1 'polypeptide(L)'
;MSPQFRPERAPVVRLRTTSIPSYFQTIVGKRSPISDDIEEFRGIPYARVPGRWEHSQLRDRLPQDVFDATENGPRCPTEHKGNSQAYQSYLPYPDDREDEFKCLNLLIMRPRKEALANHSLDAETTQLPVLVWIHGGGFTDGAATDPVWDPARIVLRGLSKRTPFIAVSINYRLNIFGFGASSDMLAVQGSKASVKGVNFGLCDQKLALIWIKRNIAAFGGDDTKITIMGHSAGGISCHLHLLEAELGIKKPLFRKAGLMSGTWGGLDLTSMEKADERWADLYRLWSVEADKPIDRLNMLKRIPAKDLVNSISELHWAFFVLVIDQLTIRDSNLSCGISVHLRQDGLSDQSKSADENIQVMLSSTDQEFRGFARMANWTYPKFHSLVASSYPSQAAAEEVLEAYGILPTSSDVELFEAFSEFISDATMLHKVYRASEFFKAHRRKQALLHGKDPKHVGIQYYHFEFGNPFSGPMQGIAHHGVELIYAFGNFHSALQKADQRFSEGYAEPVQELAEAAIPEIPSNAEAAEKRKSNIDFGYELQDMLIQFVVEDCRETDQRADPDEIATFCHDRSVRMESWSSSEKWVARTKKFKLLDKDFNSSTTATKKLVGGVIGMRL
;
A
#
# COMPACT_ATOMS: atom_id res chain seq x y z
N MET A 1 -29.92 -21.18 18.51
CA MET A 1 -30.68 -21.57 17.30
C MET A 1 -30.02 -20.90 16.12
N SER A 2 -29.40 -21.67 15.23
CA SER A 2 -28.78 -21.14 14.01
C SER A 2 -29.86 -20.54 13.10
N PRO A 3 -29.66 -19.36 12.51
CA PRO A 3 -30.64 -18.81 11.58
C PRO A 3 -30.68 -19.70 10.34
N GLN A 4 -31.84 -20.25 10.02
CA GLN A 4 -32.07 -20.98 8.77
C GLN A 4 -31.82 -20.04 7.58
N PHE A 5 -30.84 -20.41 6.75
CA PHE A 5 -30.51 -19.79 5.48
C PHE A 5 -31.75 -19.77 4.59
N ARG A 6 -32.26 -18.59 4.24
CA ARG A 6 -33.36 -18.43 3.26
C ARG A 6 -32.74 -18.10 1.89
N PRO A 7 -32.64 -19.07 0.97
CA PRO A 7 -31.98 -18.87 -0.33
C PRO A 7 -32.64 -17.81 -1.23
N GLU A 8 -33.91 -17.45 -1.02
CA GLU A 8 -34.64 -16.47 -1.85
C GLU A 8 -34.21 -15.01 -1.67
N ARG A 9 -33.21 -14.70 -0.81
CA ARG A 9 -32.73 -13.33 -0.57
C ARG A 9 -31.21 -13.15 -0.63
N ALA A 10 -30.46 -14.21 -0.95
CA ALA A 10 -29.00 -14.11 -1.05
C ALA A 10 -28.63 -13.38 -2.35
N PRO A 11 -27.66 -12.44 -2.34
CA PRO A 11 -27.20 -11.81 -3.57
C PRO A 11 -26.49 -12.85 -4.45
N VAL A 12 -26.87 -12.89 -5.72
CA VAL A 12 -26.36 -13.86 -6.69
C VAL A 12 -25.71 -13.15 -7.87
N VAL A 13 -24.55 -13.64 -8.29
CA VAL A 13 -23.85 -13.19 -9.50
C VAL A 13 -23.66 -14.39 -10.43
N ARG A 14 -23.97 -14.21 -11.71
CA ARG A 14 -23.66 -15.21 -12.74
C ARG A 14 -22.35 -14.83 -13.43
N LEU A 15 -21.36 -15.71 -13.31
CA LEU A 15 -20.03 -15.52 -13.88
C LEU A 15 -19.82 -16.45 -15.07
N ARG A 16 -19.35 -15.92 -16.20
CA ARG A 16 -19.04 -16.73 -17.38
C ARG A 16 -17.62 -17.29 -17.26
N THR A 17 -17.45 -18.60 -17.43
CA THR A 17 -16.12 -19.22 -17.45
C THR A 17 -15.36 -18.84 -18.73
N THR A 18 -14.03 -18.78 -18.63
CA THR A 18 -13.14 -18.68 -19.80
C THR A 18 -12.62 -20.04 -20.26
N SER A 19 -13.18 -21.14 -19.73
CA SER A 19 -12.93 -22.50 -20.19
C SER A 19 -13.50 -22.72 -21.60
N ILE A 20 -13.05 -23.77 -22.27
CA ILE A 20 -13.60 -24.20 -23.56
C ILE A 20 -14.16 -25.63 -23.37
N PRO A 21 -15.49 -25.85 -23.48
CA PRO A 21 -16.54 -24.84 -23.73
C PRO A 21 -16.74 -23.88 -22.55
N SER A 22 -17.25 -22.68 -22.86
CA SER A 22 -17.61 -21.65 -21.87
C SER A 22 -19.03 -21.88 -21.36
N TYR A 23 -19.26 -21.72 -20.06
CA TYR A 23 -20.56 -21.85 -19.41
C TYR A 23 -20.69 -20.86 -18.25
N PHE A 24 -21.87 -20.79 -17.60
CA PHE A 24 -22.08 -19.91 -16.45
C PHE A 24 -21.96 -20.67 -15.14
N GLN A 25 -21.22 -20.09 -14.20
CA GLN A 25 -21.20 -20.47 -12.79
C GLN A 25 -21.93 -19.40 -11.96
N THR A 26 -22.37 -19.78 -10.77
CA THR A 26 -23.15 -18.95 -9.85
C THR A 26 -22.30 -18.65 -8.62
N ILE A 27 -22.22 -17.39 -8.23
CA ILE A 27 -21.59 -16.96 -6.98
C ILE A 27 -22.71 -16.48 -6.06
N VAL A 28 -22.74 -17.03 -4.84
CA VAL A 28 -23.71 -16.66 -3.80
C VAL A 28 -22.99 -15.83 -2.75
N GLY A 29 -23.34 -14.56 -2.60
CA GLY A 29 -22.81 -13.68 -1.57
C GLY A 29 -23.74 -13.53 -0.38
N LYS A 30 -23.46 -12.52 0.46
CA LYS A 30 -24.31 -12.12 1.60
C LYS A 30 -24.47 -10.61 1.68
N ARG A 31 -25.39 -10.16 2.53
CA ARG A 31 -25.48 -8.73 2.89
C ARG A 31 -24.42 -8.40 3.93
N SER A 32 -23.93 -7.16 3.90
CA SER A 32 -22.97 -6.69 4.90
C SER A 32 -23.65 -6.55 6.26
N PRO A 33 -22.99 -6.96 7.36
CA PRO A 33 -23.49 -6.67 8.70
C PRO A 33 -23.47 -5.18 9.04
N ILE A 34 -22.77 -4.35 8.26
CA ILE A 34 -22.72 -2.89 8.44
C ILE A 34 -23.99 -2.21 7.90
N SER A 35 -24.53 -2.67 6.77
CA SER A 35 -25.75 -2.14 6.16
C SER A 35 -26.35 -3.12 5.15
N ASP A 36 -27.68 -3.25 5.14
CA ASP A 36 -28.46 -4.02 4.16
C ASP A 36 -28.34 -3.48 2.72
N ASP A 37 -27.80 -2.28 2.56
CA ASP A 37 -27.56 -1.66 1.25
C ASP A 37 -26.23 -2.08 0.62
N ILE A 38 -25.39 -2.82 1.34
CA ILE A 38 -24.11 -3.32 0.85
C ILE A 38 -24.15 -4.86 0.76
N GLU A 39 -23.65 -5.39 -0.35
CA GLU A 39 -23.46 -6.81 -0.60
C GLU A 39 -21.98 -7.17 -0.58
N GLU A 40 -21.68 -8.36 -0.06
CA GLU A 40 -20.33 -8.89 0.10
C GLU A 40 -20.21 -10.25 -0.60
N PHE A 41 -19.13 -10.41 -1.36
CA PHE A 41 -18.73 -11.68 -1.97
C PHE A 41 -17.28 -11.97 -1.56
N ARG A 42 -17.11 -13.01 -0.75
CA ARG A 42 -15.88 -13.31 -0.02
C ARG A 42 -15.19 -14.56 -0.58
N GLY A 43 -13.86 -14.60 -0.48
CA GLY A 43 -13.08 -15.80 -0.79
C GLY A 43 -13.10 -16.25 -2.25
N ILE A 44 -13.49 -15.39 -3.21
CA ILE A 44 -13.56 -15.74 -4.62
C ILE A 44 -12.14 -15.97 -5.15
N PRO A 45 -11.78 -17.19 -5.60
CA PRO A 45 -10.41 -17.47 -6.01
C PRO A 45 -10.14 -16.99 -7.43
N TYR A 46 -9.11 -16.16 -7.59
CA TYR A 46 -8.74 -15.60 -8.91
C TYR A 46 -7.64 -16.40 -9.62
N ALA A 47 -6.81 -17.13 -8.85
CA ALA A 47 -5.71 -17.91 -9.38
C ALA A 47 -5.54 -19.24 -8.63
N ARG A 48 -4.78 -20.16 -9.22
CA ARG A 48 -4.27 -21.36 -8.56
C ARG A 48 -2.75 -21.26 -8.43
N VAL A 49 -2.20 -21.75 -7.32
CA VAL A 49 -0.76 -21.95 -7.13
C VAL A 49 -0.47 -23.42 -7.41
N PRO A 50 0.21 -23.78 -8.52
CA PRO A 50 0.46 -25.18 -8.88
C PRO A 50 1.40 -25.89 -7.89
N GLY A 51 2.35 -25.15 -7.34
CA GLY A 51 3.33 -25.61 -6.39
C GLY A 51 4.03 -24.43 -5.70
N ARG A 52 4.71 -24.71 -4.59
CA ARG A 52 5.48 -23.72 -3.85
C ARG A 52 6.60 -23.16 -4.74
N TRP A 53 6.77 -21.84 -4.73
CA TRP A 53 7.71 -21.10 -5.61
C TRP A 53 7.51 -21.36 -7.11
N GLU A 54 6.27 -21.59 -7.52
CA GLU A 54 5.87 -21.61 -8.92
C GLU A 54 4.97 -20.41 -9.23
N HIS A 55 5.02 -19.94 -10.47
CA HIS A 55 4.12 -18.88 -10.91
C HIS A 55 2.68 -19.38 -10.87
N SER A 56 1.82 -18.57 -10.24
CA SER A 56 0.39 -18.81 -10.20
C SER A 56 -0.21 -18.80 -11.61
N GLN A 57 -1.37 -19.42 -11.76
CA GLN A 57 -2.08 -19.51 -13.02
C GLN A 57 -3.49 -18.97 -12.83
N LEU A 58 -3.92 -18.11 -13.75
CA LEU A 58 -5.26 -17.53 -13.71
C LEU A 58 -6.30 -18.65 -13.76
N ARG A 59 -7.35 -18.53 -12.94
CA ARG A 59 -8.46 -19.47 -13.03
C ARG A 59 -9.37 -19.11 -14.19
N ASP A 60 -9.70 -20.13 -14.98
CA ASP A 60 -10.68 -20.09 -16.05
C ASP A 60 -12.11 -20.41 -15.57
N ARG A 61 -12.22 -21.02 -14.39
CA ARG A 61 -13.46 -21.33 -13.68
C ARG A 61 -13.26 -21.36 -12.16
N LEU A 62 -14.36 -21.21 -11.43
CA LEU A 62 -14.43 -21.41 -9.99
C LEU A 62 -14.36 -22.91 -9.63
N PRO A 63 -13.99 -23.27 -8.38
CA PRO A 63 -13.94 -24.65 -7.92
C PRO A 63 -15.23 -25.44 -8.02
N GLN A 64 -16.37 -24.74 -7.97
CA GLN A 64 -17.71 -25.32 -7.97
C GLN A 64 -18.61 -24.45 -8.85
N ASP A 65 -19.59 -25.07 -9.50
CA ASP A 65 -20.52 -24.35 -10.39
C ASP A 65 -21.49 -23.45 -9.63
N VAL A 66 -21.76 -23.76 -8.36
CA VAL A 66 -22.33 -22.84 -7.38
C VAL A 66 -21.25 -22.63 -6.32
N PHE A 67 -20.66 -21.44 -6.30
CA PHE A 67 -19.62 -21.07 -5.35
C PHE A 67 -20.22 -20.25 -4.21
N ASP A 68 -20.08 -20.77 -3.01
CA ASP A 68 -20.43 -20.06 -1.78
C ASP A 68 -19.35 -19.02 -1.45
N ALA A 69 -19.72 -17.74 -1.59
CA ALA A 69 -18.90 -16.58 -1.29
C ALA A 69 -19.43 -15.83 -0.04
N THR A 70 -20.12 -16.50 0.88
CA THR A 70 -20.54 -15.88 2.15
C THR A 70 -19.44 -15.88 3.21
N GLU A 71 -18.42 -16.73 3.06
CA GLU A 71 -17.34 -16.93 4.03
C GLU A 71 -15.99 -16.44 3.52
N ASN A 72 -15.11 -16.06 4.45
CA ASN A 72 -13.75 -15.67 4.10
C ASN A 72 -12.99 -16.86 3.46
N GLY A 73 -12.23 -16.55 2.41
CA GLY A 73 -11.24 -17.47 1.87
C GLY A 73 -10.04 -17.61 2.80
N PRO A 74 -9.14 -18.57 2.56
CA PRO A 74 -7.89 -18.63 3.30
C PRO A 74 -7.07 -17.34 3.12
N ARG A 75 -6.39 -16.90 4.17
CA ARG A 75 -5.31 -15.91 4.09
C ARG A 75 -4.00 -16.60 3.71
N CYS A 76 -3.03 -15.83 3.21
CA CYS A 76 -1.70 -16.39 2.96
C CYS A 76 -1.00 -16.64 4.30
N PRO A 77 -0.13 -17.65 4.42
CA PRO A 77 0.53 -17.94 5.69
C PRO A 77 1.46 -16.80 6.12
N THR A 78 1.39 -16.39 7.39
CA THR A 78 2.22 -15.32 7.98
C THR A 78 2.65 -15.71 9.40
N GLU A 79 3.68 -15.06 9.95
CA GLU A 79 4.16 -15.34 11.32
C GLU A 79 3.19 -14.86 12.40
N HIS A 80 2.50 -13.75 12.12
CA HIS A 80 1.71 -13.02 13.09
C HIS A 80 0.24 -13.13 12.77
N LYS A 81 -0.58 -13.42 13.78
CA LYS A 81 -2.01 -13.15 13.66
C LYS A 81 -2.18 -11.62 13.59
N GLY A 82 -2.76 -11.15 12.48
CA GLY A 82 -3.00 -9.73 12.24
C GLY A 82 -3.67 -9.04 13.44
N ASN A 83 -3.23 -7.81 13.72
CA ASN A 83 -3.78 -6.98 14.80
C ASN A 83 -3.74 -5.49 14.42
N SER A 84 -4.41 -4.67 15.22
CA SER A 84 -4.46 -3.21 15.05
C SER A 84 -3.67 -2.43 16.11
N GLN A 85 -2.73 -3.07 16.81
CA GLN A 85 -1.99 -2.45 17.92
C GLN A 85 -1.17 -1.24 17.46
N ALA A 86 -0.64 -1.26 16.24
CA ALA A 86 0.07 -0.12 15.65
C ALA A 86 -0.77 1.17 15.62
N TYR A 87 -2.10 1.05 15.62
CA TYR A 87 -3.03 2.18 15.67
C TYR A 87 -3.43 2.56 17.09
N GLN A 88 -2.98 1.84 18.13
CA GLN A 88 -3.34 2.05 19.54
C GLN A 88 -4.85 1.92 19.82
N SER A 89 -5.56 1.18 18.96
CA SER A 89 -6.99 0.91 19.07
C SER A 89 -7.30 -0.48 18.51
N TYR A 90 -8.25 -1.19 19.12
CA TYR A 90 -8.54 -2.58 18.79
C TYR A 90 -9.65 -2.70 17.74
N LEU A 91 -9.42 -3.53 16.72
CA LEU A 91 -10.42 -4.07 15.82
C LEU A 91 -10.45 -5.60 15.91
N PRO A 92 -11.63 -6.23 15.81
CA PRO A 92 -11.73 -7.68 15.85
C PRO A 92 -11.25 -8.28 14.52
N TYR A 93 -10.09 -8.93 14.53
CA TYR A 93 -9.58 -9.67 13.37
C TYR A 93 -10.27 -11.03 13.25
N PRO A 94 -10.62 -11.46 12.02
CA PRO A 94 -11.19 -12.78 11.80
C PRO A 94 -10.14 -13.88 11.99
N ASP A 95 -10.54 -15.03 12.53
CA ASP A 95 -9.69 -16.23 12.64
C ASP A 95 -9.76 -17.03 11.32
N ASP A 96 -9.31 -16.40 10.24
CA ASP A 96 -9.30 -17.03 8.92
C ASP A 96 -8.23 -18.13 8.87
N ARG A 97 -8.55 -19.25 8.21
CA ARG A 97 -7.58 -20.29 7.91
C ARG A 97 -6.44 -19.78 7.01
N GLU A 98 -5.26 -20.36 7.15
CA GLU A 98 -4.12 -20.12 6.25
C GLU A 98 -3.95 -21.30 5.27
N ASP A 99 -3.66 -21.00 3.99
CA ASP A 99 -3.38 -22.03 2.98
C ASP A 99 -2.52 -21.43 1.85
N GLU A 100 -1.25 -21.85 1.73
CA GLU A 100 -0.29 -21.32 0.73
C GLU A 100 -0.75 -21.54 -0.74
N PHE A 101 -1.65 -22.49 -0.98
CA PHE A 101 -2.10 -22.85 -2.33
C PHE A 101 -3.48 -22.28 -2.69
N LYS A 102 -4.28 -21.92 -1.67
CA LYS A 102 -5.65 -21.41 -1.82
C LYS A 102 -5.84 -19.97 -1.36
N CYS A 103 -4.79 -19.31 -0.87
CA CYS A 103 -4.89 -17.92 -0.41
C CYS A 103 -5.10 -16.88 -1.51
N LEU A 104 -4.93 -17.23 -2.79
CA LEU A 104 -5.14 -16.30 -3.92
C LEU A 104 -6.64 -16.10 -4.21
N ASN A 105 -7.28 -15.27 -3.37
CA ASN A 105 -8.70 -14.94 -3.43
C ASN A 105 -8.97 -13.44 -3.23
N LEU A 106 -10.23 -13.06 -3.51
CA LEU A 106 -10.74 -11.69 -3.52
C LEU A 106 -11.88 -11.53 -2.50
N LEU A 107 -12.01 -10.32 -1.98
CA LEU A 107 -13.19 -9.79 -1.31
C LEU A 107 -13.79 -8.69 -2.19
N ILE A 108 -15.05 -8.83 -2.60
CA ILE A 108 -15.76 -7.83 -3.40
C ILE A 108 -16.92 -7.27 -2.57
N MET A 109 -16.98 -5.94 -2.46
CA MET A 109 -18.09 -5.23 -1.83
C MET A 109 -18.72 -4.26 -2.82
N ARG A 110 -20.05 -4.28 -2.92
CA ARG A 110 -20.80 -3.40 -3.81
C ARG A 110 -22.08 -2.86 -3.16
N PRO A 111 -22.58 -1.69 -3.60
CA PRO A 111 -23.96 -1.31 -3.33
C PRO A 111 -24.93 -2.31 -3.93
N ARG A 112 -26.00 -2.62 -3.19
CA ARG A 112 -27.11 -3.44 -3.66
C ARG A 112 -27.87 -2.72 -4.78
N LYS A 113 -28.38 -3.48 -5.75
CA LYS A 113 -29.16 -2.93 -6.88
C LYS A 113 -30.34 -2.06 -6.44
N GLU A 114 -31.13 -2.51 -5.46
CA GLU A 114 -32.25 -1.70 -4.96
C GLU A 114 -31.79 -0.43 -4.24
N ALA A 115 -30.63 -0.47 -3.58
CA ALA A 115 -30.06 0.71 -2.95
C ALA A 115 -29.62 1.74 -4.00
N LEU A 116 -29.03 1.31 -5.12
CA LEU A 116 -28.75 2.19 -6.25
C LEU A 116 -30.03 2.85 -6.80
N ALA A 117 -31.10 2.07 -6.96
CA ALA A 117 -32.39 2.58 -7.42
C ALA A 117 -32.97 3.65 -6.46
N ASN A 118 -32.85 3.45 -5.14
CA ASN A 118 -33.26 4.44 -4.13
C ASN A 118 -32.49 5.77 -4.25
N HIS A 119 -31.29 5.74 -4.83
CA HIS A 119 -30.46 6.91 -5.13
C HIS A 119 -30.63 7.43 -6.56
N SER A 120 -31.72 7.05 -7.26
CA SER A 120 -32.04 7.47 -8.63
C SER A 120 -31.01 7.03 -9.68
N LEU A 121 -30.32 5.92 -9.44
CA LEU A 121 -29.41 5.29 -10.40
C LEU A 121 -30.06 4.04 -10.98
N ASP A 122 -29.98 3.88 -12.30
CA ASP A 122 -30.50 2.68 -12.96
C ASP A 122 -29.56 1.50 -12.72
N ALA A 123 -29.96 0.59 -11.84
CA ALA A 123 -29.15 -0.56 -11.43
C ALA A 123 -28.91 -1.59 -12.55
N GLU A 124 -29.61 -1.51 -13.67
CA GLU A 124 -29.41 -2.42 -14.82
C GLU A 124 -28.42 -1.86 -15.85
N THR A 125 -28.29 -0.54 -15.95
CA THR A 125 -27.39 0.11 -16.93
C THR A 125 -26.18 0.78 -16.30
N THR A 126 -26.24 1.13 -15.01
CA THR A 126 -25.15 1.81 -14.31
C THR A 126 -24.01 0.83 -14.04
N GLN A 127 -22.88 1.03 -14.69
CA GLN A 127 -21.62 0.36 -14.35
C GLN A 127 -20.78 1.26 -13.43
N LEU A 128 -20.39 0.73 -12.29
CA LEU A 128 -19.75 1.49 -11.22
C LEU A 128 -18.22 1.51 -11.37
N PRO A 129 -17.55 2.64 -11.07
CA PRO A 129 -16.10 2.67 -10.88
C PRO A 129 -15.64 1.61 -9.86
N VAL A 130 -14.41 1.10 -10.03
CA VAL A 130 -13.90 -0.02 -9.23
C VAL A 130 -12.62 0.40 -8.51
N LEU A 131 -12.64 0.40 -7.18
CA LEU A 131 -11.45 0.49 -6.34
C LEU A 131 -10.90 -0.92 -6.11
N VAL A 132 -9.63 -1.14 -6.43
CA VAL A 132 -8.89 -2.37 -6.10
C VAL A 132 -7.86 -2.04 -5.03
N TRP A 133 -8.08 -2.56 -3.83
CA TRP A 133 -7.20 -2.39 -2.69
C TRP A 133 -6.10 -3.46 -2.65
N ILE A 134 -4.84 -3.02 -2.64
CA ILE A 134 -3.66 -3.85 -2.41
C ILE A 134 -3.14 -3.51 -1.01
N HIS A 135 -3.25 -4.45 -0.08
CA HIS A 135 -2.88 -4.20 1.31
C HIS A 135 -1.36 -4.01 1.50
N GLY A 136 -1.00 -3.36 2.61
CA GLY A 136 0.39 -3.20 3.06
C GLY A 136 0.89 -4.39 3.86
N GLY A 137 1.79 -4.13 4.81
CA GLY A 137 2.34 -5.16 5.71
C GLY A 137 3.76 -5.62 5.34
N GLY A 138 4.58 -4.75 4.74
CA GLY A 138 6.00 -5.03 4.49
C GLY A 138 6.29 -6.20 3.56
N PHE A 139 5.28 -6.66 2.81
CA PHE A 139 5.29 -7.92 2.05
C PHE A 139 5.40 -9.19 2.91
N THR A 140 5.25 -9.09 4.23
CA THR A 140 5.36 -10.22 5.18
C THR A 140 4.03 -10.59 5.83
N ASP A 141 3.13 -9.61 5.99
CA ASP A 141 1.81 -9.78 6.62
C ASP A 141 0.70 -9.02 5.86
N GLY A 142 -0.54 -9.23 6.30
CA GLY A 142 -1.74 -8.57 5.81
C GLY A 142 -2.67 -9.51 5.03
N ALA A 143 -3.95 -9.17 5.00
CA ALA A 143 -4.94 -9.88 4.21
C ALA A 143 -6.01 -8.94 3.64
N ALA A 144 -6.66 -9.38 2.55
CA ALA A 144 -7.84 -8.72 1.96
C ALA A 144 -8.98 -8.52 2.96
N THR A 145 -9.05 -9.37 4.00
CA THR A 145 -10.11 -9.44 5.00
C THR A 145 -9.76 -8.72 6.31
N ASP A 146 -8.61 -8.08 6.41
CA ASP A 146 -8.24 -7.38 7.64
C ASP A 146 -9.16 -6.17 7.90
N PRO A 147 -9.66 -6.00 9.13
CA PRO A 147 -10.72 -5.04 9.44
C PRO A 147 -10.27 -3.58 9.35
N VAL A 148 -8.97 -3.30 9.33
CA VAL A 148 -8.44 -1.92 9.21
C VAL A 148 -8.87 -1.29 7.88
N TRP A 149 -8.95 -2.08 6.82
CA TRP A 149 -9.33 -1.64 5.46
C TRP A 149 -10.52 -2.42 4.91
N ASP A 150 -11.43 -2.88 5.77
CA ASP A 150 -12.73 -3.37 5.33
C ASP A 150 -13.46 -2.25 4.57
N PRO A 151 -13.87 -2.46 3.31
CA PRO A 151 -14.40 -1.39 2.49
C PRO A 151 -15.89 -1.08 2.70
N ALA A 152 -16.60 -1.81 3.58
CA ALA A 152 -18.05 -1.68 3.70
C ALA A 152 -18.50 -0.25 4.00
N ARG A 153 -17.80 0.43 4.92
CA ARG A 153 -18.14 1.79 5.36
C ARG A 153 -17.81 2.86 4.31
N ILE A 154 -16.67 2.74 3.61
CA ILE A 154 -16.32 3.70 2.55
C ILE A 154 -17.23 3.51 1.31
N VAL A 155 -17.61 2.27 0.96
CA VAL A 155 -18.59 2.00 -0.11
C VAL A 155 -19.96 2.57 0.26
N LEU A 156 -20.41 2.36 1.51
CA LEU A 156 -21.66 2.93 2.02
C LEU A 156 -21.65 4.46 1.98
N ARG A 157 -20.52 5.09 2.29
CA ARG A 157 -20.35 6.54 2.16
C ARG A 157 -20.43 6.98 0.70
N GLY A 158 -19.76 6.29 -0.22
CA GLY A 158 -19.86 6.57 -1.65
C GLY A 158 -21.32 6.53 -2.13
N LEU A 159 -22.08 5.52 -1.70
CA LEU A 159 -23.51 5.43 -1.98
C LEU A 159 -24.29 6.63 -1.42
N SER A 160 -24.09 6.97 -0.14
CA SER A 160 -24.81 8.08 0.51
C SER A 160 -24.49 9.46 -0.11
N LYS A 161 -23.28 9.61 -0.67
CA LYS A 161 -22.82 10.81 -1.39
C LYS A 161 -23.20 10.82 -2.87
N ARG A 162 -23.96 9.83 -3.36
CA ARG A 162 -24.34 9.66 -4.78
C ARG A 162 -23.13 9.50 -5.72
N THR A 163 -22.05 8.95 -5.19
CA THR A 163 -20.82 8.58 -5.90
C THR A 163 -20.50 7.11 -5.61
N PRO A 164 -21.42 6.17 -5.95
CA PRO A 164 -21.21 4.76 -5.66
C PRO A 164 -20.06 4.18 -6.48
N PHE A 165 -19.38 3.21 -5.87
CA PHE A 165 -18.29 2.46 -6.49
C PHE A 165 -18.27 1.05 -5.91
N ILE A 166 -17.58 0.13 -6.58
CA ILE A 166 -17.30 -1.22 -6.09
C ILE A 166 -15.90 -1.25 -5.51
N ALA A 167 -15.73 -1.91 -4.37
CA ALA A 167 -14.41 -2.15 -3.78
C ALA A 167 -14.03 -3.63 -3.91
N VAL A 168 -12.78 -3.90 -4.27
CA VAL A 168 -12.20 -5.23 -4.37
C VAL A 168 -10.90 -5.27 -3.60
N SER A 169 -10.81 -6.07 -2.54
CA SER A 169 -9.56 -6.33 -1.82
C SER A 169 -8.97 -7.67 -2.25
N ILE A 170 -7.64 -7.73 -2.43
CA ILE A 170 -6.96 -8.91 -2.97
C ILE A 170 -5.97 -9.50 -1.96
N ASN A 171 -5.92 -10.82 -1.84
CA ASN A 171 -4.81 -11.52 -1.22
C ASN A 171 -3.74 -11.81 -2.30
N TYR A 172 -2.47 -11.72 -1.94
CA TYR A 172 -1.33 -12.13 -2.76
C TYR A 172 -0.29 -12.83 -1.89
N ARG A 173 0.54 -13.73 -2.43
CA ARG A 173 1.53 -14.44 -1.61
C ARG A 173 2.50 -13.43 -0.96
N LEU A 174 2.82 -13.69 0.30
CA LEU A 174 3.69 -12.88 1.16
C LEU A 174 4.94 -13.68 1.53
N ASN A 175 5.88 -13.01 2.21
CA ASN A 175 7.08 -13.58 2.82
C ASN A 175 7.85 -14.56 1.93
N ILE A 176 8.40 -15.62 2.50
CA ILE A 176 9.13 -16.68 1.81
C ILE A 176 8.32 -17.27 0.65
N PHE A 177 6.98 -17.29 0.69
CA PHE A 177 6.15 -17.86 -0.38
C PHE A 177 5.98 -16.94 -1.60
N GLY A 178 5.94 -15.63 -1.38
CA GLY A 178 5.66 -14.64 -2.42
C GLY A 178 6.89 -13.88 -2.93
N PHE A 179 7.88 -13.70 -2.06
CA PHE A 179 9.06 -12.87 -2.29
C PHE A 179 10.35 -13.57 -1.85
N GLY A 180 10.28 -14.88 -1.60
CA GLY A 180 11.44 -15.75 -1.51
C GLY A 180 12.16 -15.88 -2.85
N ALA A 181 13.49 -15.85 -2.84
CA ALA A 181 14.29 -15.87 -4.05
C ALA A 181 15.61 -16.59 -3.85
N SER A 182 15.99 -17.38 -4.85
CA SER A 182 17.34 -17.91 -4.99
C SER A 182 17.65 -18.23 -6.44
N SER A 183 18.93 -18.29 -6.77
CA SER A 183 19.43 -18.76 -8.06
C SER A 183 18.95 -20.17 -8.38
N ASP A 184 18.69 -21.00 -7.36
CA ASP A 184 18.08 -22.32 -7.56
C ASP A 184 16.67 -22.23 -8.14
N MET A 185 15.84 -21.30 -7.64
CA MET A 185 14.50 -21.09 -8.19
C MET A 185 14.56 -20.63 -9.65
N LEU A 186 15.49 -19.74 -9.98
CA LEU A 186 15.68 -19.30 -11.37
C LEU A 186 16.19 -20.44 -12.27
N ALA A 187 17.12 -21.27 -11.77
CA ALA A 187 17.70 -22.38 -12.53
C ALA A 187 16.66 -23.45 -12.92
N VAL A 188 15.64 -23.69 -12.09
CA VAL A 188 14.59 -24.68 -12.38
C VAL A 188 13.46 -24.13 -13.26
N GLN A 189 13.40 -22.81 -13.46
CA GLN A 189 12.51 -22.19 -14.43
C GLN A 189 13.04 -22.45 -15.84
N GLY A 190 12.61 -23.58 -16.42
CA GLY A 190 13.10 -24.05 -17.71
C GLY A 190 13.13 -22.95 -18.78
N SER A 191 14.07 -23.06 -19.72
CA SER A 191 14.29 -22.04 -20.75
C SER A 191 13.03 -21.66 -21.54
N LYS A 192 12.09 -22.61 -21.69
CA LYS A 192 10.80 -22.47 -22.40
C LYS A 192 9.62 -21.97 -21.53
N ALA A 193 9.82 -21.68 -20.25
CA ALA A 193 8.74 -21.17 -19.40
C ALA A 193 8.26 -19.79 -19.90
N SER A 194 6.93 -19.62 -20.02
CA SER A 194 6.31 -18.36 -20.47
C SER A 194 6.39 -17.24 -19.45
N VAL A 195 6.56 -17.59 -18.16
CA VAL A 195 6.75 -16.64 -17.06
C VAL A 195 7.97 -17.09 -16.26
N LYS A 196 8.82 -16.12 -15.92
CA LYS A 196 10.04 -16.31 -15.13
C LYS A 196 10.19 -15.19 -14.11
N GLY A 197 11.10 -15.39 -13.16
CA GLY A 197 11.43 -14.49 -12.06
C GLY A 197 10.95 -15.00 -10.71
N VAL A 198 11.25 -14.25 -9.66
CA VAL A 198 11.06 -14.67 -8.25
C VAL A 198 10.11 -13.76 -7.47
N ASN A 199 9.67 -12.63 -8.04
CA ASN A 199 8.65 -11.78 -7.44
C ASN A 199 7.24 -12.37 -7.65
N PHE A 200 6.97 -13.55 -7.07
CA PHE A 200 5.73 -14.30 -7.22
C PHE A 200 4.51 -13.51 -6.73
N GLY A 201 4.62 -12.80 -5.61
CA GLY A 201 3.55 -11.98 -5.04
C GLY A 201 3.11 -10.85 -5.98
N LEU A 202 4.04 -10.16 -6.65
CA LEU A 202 3.70 -9.16 -7.68
C LEU A 202 2.98 -9.79 -8.87
N CYS A 203 3.41 -10.99 -9.29
CA CYS A 203 2.74 -11.73 -10.36
C CYS A 203 1.32 -12.17 -9.97
N ASP A 204 1.09 -12.51 -8.69
CA ASP A 204 -0.24 -12.82 -8.16
C ASP A 204 -1.15 -11.60 -8.22
N GLN A 205 -0.67 -10.43 -7.78
CA GLN A 205 -1.40 -9.16 -7.89
C GLN A 205 -1.77 -8.85 -9.35
N LYS A 206 -0.84 -9.05 -10.30
CA LYS A 206 -1.11 -8.87 -11.73
C LYS A 206 -2.23 -9.80 -12.22
N LEU A 207 -2.24 -11.06 -11.79
CA LEU A 207 -3.33 -11.99 -12.11
C LEU A 207 -4.66 -11.58 -11.49
N ALA A 208 -4.67 -11.05 -10.27
CA ALA A 208 -5.87 -10.50 -9.66
C ALA A 208 -6.45 -9.36 -10.50
N LEU A 209 -5.60 -8.42 -10.96
CA LEU A 209 -6.03 -7.33 -11.85
C LEU A 209 -6.59 -7.84 -13.19
N ILE A 210 -5.97 -8.87 -13.78
CA ILE A 210 -6.48 -9.52 -15.00
C ILE A 210 -7.83 -10.19 -14.73
N TRP A 211 -7.99 -10.87 -13.60
CA TRP A 211 -9.27 -11.48 -13.22
C TRP A 211 -10.35 -10.41 -13.03
N ILE A 212 -10.05 -9.34 -12.29
CA ILE A 212 -10.99 -8.25 -12.01
C ILE A 212 -11.44 -7.62 -13.33
N LYS A 213 -10.51 -7.25 -14.22
CA LYS A 213 -10.84 -6.69 -15.52
C LYS A 213 -11.75 -7.59 -16.36
N ARG A 214 -11.59 -8.91 -16.29
CA ARG A 214 -12.42 -9.86 -17.06
C ARG A 214 -13.82 -10.07 -16.48
N ASN A 215 -14.00 -9.85 -15.19
CA ASN A 215 -15.12 -10.39 -14.44
C ASN A 215 -15.96 -9.35 -13.70
N ILE A 216 -15.43 -8.14 -13.44
CA ILE A 216 -16.08 -7.17 -12.56
C ILE A 216 -17.41 -6.62 -13.12
N ALA A 217 -17.58 -6.66 -14.45
CA ALA A 217 -18.85 -6.34 -15.10
C ALA A 217 -20.02 -7.21 -14.59
N ALA A 218 -19.77 -8.49 -14.27
CA ALA A 218 -20.80 -9.36 -13.71
C ALA A 218 -21.26 -8.91 -12.31
N PHE A 219 -20.42 -8.14 -11.60
CA PHE A 219 -20.72 -7.56 -10.30
C PHE A 219 -21.34 -6.15 -10.41
N GLY A 220 -21.51 -5.62 -11.62
CA GLY A 220 -22.00 -4.25 -11.85
C GLY A 220 -20.89 -3.20 -11.92
N GLY A 221 -19.63 -3.61 -12.05
CA GLY A 221 -18.50 -2.68 -12.20
C GLY A 221 -18.16 -2.38 -13.65
N ASP A 222 -17.55 -1.22 -13.88
CA ASP A 222 -16.99 -0.81 -15.16
C ASP A 222 -15.52 -1.26 -15.23
N ASP A 223 -15.19 -2.17 -16.14
CA ASP A 223 -13.84 -2.74 -16.32
C ASP A 223 -12.84 -1.78 -17.00
N THR A 224 -13.32 -0.61 -17.43
CA THR A 224 -12.52 0.50 -17.92
C THR A 224 -12.24 1.55 -16.84
N LYS A 225 -13.01 1.54 -15.74
CA LYS A 225 -12.89 2.49 -14.61
C LYS A 225 -12.27 1.88 -13.35
N ILE A 226 -11.23 1.07 -13.54
CA ILE A 226 -10.47 0.45 -12.44
C ILE A 226 -9.42 1.43 -11.88
N THR A 227 -9.41 1.59 -10.56
CA THR A 227 -8.42 2.34 -9.77
C THR A 227 -7.72 1.36 -8.85
N ILE A 228 -6.38 1.25 -8.92
CA ILE A 228 -5.61 0.53 -7.89
C ILE A 228 -5.24 1.49 -6.77
N MET A 229 -5.26 1.04 -5.53
CA MET A 229 -4.80 1.83 -4.39
C MET A 229 -4.21 0.91 -3.33
N GLY A 230 -3.17 1.37 -2.64
CA GLY A 230 -2.59 0.60 -1.55
C GLY A 230 -1.75 1.47 -0.64
N HIS A 231 -1.54 0.96 0.58
CA HIS A 231 -0.73 1.61 1.62
C HIS A 231 0.59 0.87 1.85
N SER A 232 1.68 1.60 2.12
CA SER A 232 2.98 1.00 2.44
C SER A 232 3.46 0.05 1.32
N ALA A 233 3.78 -1.21 1.62
CA ALA A 233 4.09 -2.24 0.63
C ALA A 233 3.02 -2.39 -0.49
N GLY A 234 1.75 -2.12 -0.20
CA GLY A 234 0.67 -2.07 -1.17
C GLY A 234 0.74 -0.83 -2.08
N GLY A 235 1.17 0.31 -1.54
CA GLY A 235 1.49 1.51 -2.31
C GLY A 235 2.70 1.29 -3.23
N ILE A 236 3.74 0.63 -2.72
CA ILE A 236 4.91 0.20 -3.51
C ILE A 236 4.45 -0.72 -4.66
N SER A 237 3.57 -1.67 -4.38
CA SER A 237 2.96 -2.53 -5.40
C SER A 237 2.24 -1.72 -6.47
N CYS A 238 1.42 -0.74 -6.08
CA CYS A 238 0.73 0.15 -7.01
C CYS A 238 1.71 0.95 -7.88
N HIS A 239 2.81 1.44 -7.30
CA HIS A 239 3.87 2.11 -8.05
C HIS A 239 4.49 1.18 -9.11
N LEU A 240 4.78 -0.08 -8.79
CA LEU A 240 5.39 -1.01 -9.74
C LEU A 240 4.44 -1.38 -10.88
N HIS A 241 3.16 -1.60 -10.59
CA HIS A 241 2.14 -1.79 -11.63
C HIS A 241 1.98 -0.54 -12.49
N LEU A 242 2.14 0.66 -11.93
CA LEU A 242 2.15 1.93 -12.66
C LEU A 242 3.36 2.06 -13.59
N LEU A 243 4.57 1.74 -13.12
CA LEU A 243 5.78 1.72 -13.95
C LEU A 243 5.63 0.74 -15.11
N GLU A 244 5.11 -0.46 -14.85
CA GLU A 244 4.82 -1.44 -15.90
C GLU A 244 3.78 -0.91 -16.90
N ALA A 245 2.71 -0.26 -16.42
CA ALA A 245 1.64 0.26 -17.26
C ALA A 245 2.09 1.41 -18.18
N GLU A 246 2.92 2.35 -17.67
CA GLU A 246 3.35 3.52 -18.44
C GLU A 246 4.57 3.26 -19.32
N LEU A 247 5.51 2.44 -18.84
CA LEU A 247 6.80 2.24 -19.50
C LEU A 247 6.87 0.89 -20.24
N GLY A 248 5.94 -0.02 -19.93
CA GLY A 248 5.82 -1.31 -20.61
C GLY A 248 5.21 -1.21 -22.00
N ILE A 249 4.94 -2.39 -22.58
CA ILE A 249 4.45 -2.55 -23.95
C ILE A 249 2.98 -3.02 -24.03
N LYS A 250 2.35 -3.31 -22.89
CA LYS A 250 0.97 -3.83 -22.81
C LYS A 250 -0.01 -2.73 -22.40
N LYS A 251 -1.29 -2.88 -22.78
CA LYS A 251 -2.35 -1.97 -22.33
C LYS A 251 -2.48 -2.00 -20.80
N PRO A 252 -2.66 -0.84 -20.15
CA PRO A 252 -2.93 -0.76 -18.71
C PRO A 252 -4.16 -1.57 -18.29
N LEU A 253 -4.13 -2.12 -17.07
CA LEU A 253 -5.28 -2.84 -16.47
C LEU A 253 -6.16 -1.93 -15.61
N PHE A 254 -5.72 -0.69 -15.40
CA PHE A 254 -6.34 0.32 -14.55
C PHE A 254 -6.12 1.70 -15.16
N ARG A 255 -6.93 2.66 -14.75
CA ARG A 255 -6.89 4.07 -15.19
C ARG A 255 -6.41 5.03 -14.10
N LYS A 256 -6.30 4.59 -12.84
CA LYS A 256 -5.80 5.41 -11.73
C LYS A 256 -5.01 4.57 -10.72
N ALA A 257 -4.04 5.19 -10.05
CA ALA A 257 -3.20 4.56 -9.03
C ALA A 257 -3.04 5.46 -7.80
N GLY A 258 -3.42 4.96 -6.62
CA GLY A 258 -3.18 5.61 -5.32
C GLY A 258 -2.02 4.94 -4.58
N LEU A 259 -0.97 5.70 -4.30
CA LEU A 259 0.29 5.27 -3.69
C LEU A 259 0.37 5.90 -2.29
N MET A 260 -0.29 5.29 -1.31
CA MET A 260 -0.37 5.84 0.04
C MET A 260 0.85 5.44 0.86
N SER A 261 1.66 6.42 1.31
CA SER A 261 2.86 6.18 2.13
C SER A 261 3.72 5.01 1.64
N GLY A 262 3.92 4.92 0.32
CA GLY A 262 4.55 3.75 -0.29
C GLY A 262 4.90 3.94 -1.75
N THR A 263 6.19 4.11 -2.04
CA THR A 263 6.72 4.17 -3.40
C THR A 263 7.95 3.27 -3.54
N TRP A 264 8.30 2.89 -4.76
CA TRP A 264 9.59 2.27 -5.07
C TRP A 264 10.75 2.90 -4.31
N GLY A 265 11.60 2.06 -3.74
CA GLY A 265 12.69 2.44 -2.84
C GLY A 265 12.26 2.63 -1.37
N GLY A 266 10.96 2.79 -1.07
CA GLY A 266 10.40 2.96 0.30
C GLY A 266 10.78 1.83 1.26
N LEU A 267 10.84 0.61 0.72
CA LEU A 267 11.50 -0.53 1.34
C LEU A 267 12.75 -0.89 0.55
N ASP A 268 13.71 -1.51 1.23
CA ASP A 268 14.95 -1.95 0.60
C ASP A 268 14.71 -2.97 -0.50
N LEU A 269 15.72 -3.18 -1.32
CA LEU A 269 15.69 -4.17 -2.40
C LEU A 269 16.70 -5.26 -2.11
N THR A 270 16.38 -6.47 -2.53
CA THR A 270 17.27 -7.62 -2.42
C THR A 270 17.89 -7.92 -3.78
N SER A 271 19.23 -7.92 -3.85
CA SER A 271 19.94 -8.47 -5.01
C SER A 271 19.87 -10.00 -4.96
N MET A 272 20.03 -10.65 -6.12
CA MET A 272 20.11 -12.12 -6.14
C MET A 272 21.22 -12.68 -5.26
N GLU A 273 22.34 -11.99 -5.14
CA GLU A 273 23.44 -12.37 -4.22
C GLU A 273 22.99 -12.40 -2.77
N LYS A 274 22.36 -11.33 -2.27
CA LYS A 274 21.79 -11.29 -0.91
C LYS A 274 20.68 -12.33 -0.71
N ALA A 275 19.89 -12.60 -1.76
CA ALA A 275 18.86 -13.63 -1.73
C ALA A 275 19.48 -15.03 -1.56
N ASP A 276 20.56 -15.31 -2.29
CA ASP A 276 21.31 -16.58 -2.20
C ASP A 276 21.99 -16.75 -0.84
N GLU A 277 22.53 -15.69 -0.24
CA GLU A 277 23.07 -15.71 1.13
C GLU A 277 21.99 -16.14 2.15
N ARG A 278 20.80 -15.52 2.07
CA ARG A 278 19.64 -15.92 2.88
C ARG A 278 19.24 -17.36 2.62
N TRP A 279 19.18 -17.78 1.35
CA TRP A 279 18.84 -19.16 1.03
C TRP A 279 19.85 -20.18 1.56
N ALA A 280 21.14 -19.83 1.60
CA ALA A 280 22.17 -20.66 2.20
C ALA A 280 21.96 -20.82 3.72
N ASP A 281 21.51 -19.78 4.43
CA ASP A 281 21.13 -19.89 5.85
C ASP A 281 19.96 -20.88 6.04
N LEU A 282 18.93 -20.79 5.19
CA LEU A 282 17.80 -21.71 5.24
C LEU A 282 18.22 -23.16 4.94
N TYR A 283 19.13 -23.36 3.98
CA TYR A 283 19.70 -24.67 3.68
C TYR A 283 20.46 -25.24 4.87
N ARG A 284 21.24 -24.42 5.59
CA ARG A 284 21.91 -24.84 6.83
C ARG A 284 20.92 -25.20 7.92
N LEU A 285 19.90 -24.37 8.16
CA LEU A 285 18.89 -24.60 9.19
C LEU A 285 18.17 -25.93 8.99
N TRP A 286 17.80 -26.25 7.75
CA TRP A 286 17.06 -27.46 7.40
C TRP A 286 17.92 -28.63 6.92
N SER A 287 19.25 -28.53 7.02
CA SER A 287 20.20 -29.57 6.57
C SER A 287 19.93 -30.03 5.13
N VAL A 288 19.70 -29.07 4.23
CA VAL A 288 19.45 -29.33 2.81
C VAL A 288 20.77 -29.55 2.07
N GLU A 289 21.06 -30.81 1.76
CA GLU A 289 22.28 -31.22 1.06
C GLU A 289 21.94 -31.94 -0.24
N ALA A 290 22.17 -31.26 -1.37
CA ALA A 290 22.07 -31.85 -2.70
C ALA A 290 22.86 -31.02 -3.73
N ASP A 291 23.39 -31.68 -4.76
CA ASP A 291 24.19 -31.02 -5.80
C ASP A 291 23.34 -30.20 -6.78
N LYS A 292 22.14 -30.69 -7.11
CA LYS A 292 21.27 -30.07 -8.12
C LYS A 292 20.30 -29.07 -7.47
N PRO A 293 20.11 -27.88 -8.07
CA PRO A 293 19.11 -26.90 -7.63
C PRO A 293 17.71 -27.48 -7.39
N ILE A 294 17.25 -28.34 -8.30
CA ILE A 294 15.92 -28.95 -8.21
C ILE A 294 15.78 -29.86 -6.99
N ASP A 295 16.83 -30.58 -6.61
CA ASP A 295 16.80 -31.50 -5.48
C ASP A 295 16.77 -30.72 -4.15
N ARG A 296 17.58 -29.65 -4.04
CA ARG A 296 17.54 -28.73 -2.89
C ARG A 296 16.15 -28.10 -2.72
N LEU A 297 15.55 -27.60 -3.81
CA LEU A 297 14.20 -27.05 -3.77
C LEU A 297 13.16 -28.12 -3.42
N ASN A 298 13.28 -29.33 -3.94
CA ASN A 298 12.36 -30.43 -3.61
C ASN A 298 12.42 -30.81 -2.13
N MET A 299 13.60 -30.75 -1.49
CA MET A 299 13.73 -30.93 -0.05
C MET A 299 13.00 -29.82 0.71
N LEU A 300 13.24 -28.55 0.36
CA LEU A 300 12.55 -27.42 1.00
C LEU A 300 11.02 -27.44 0.77
N LYS A 301 10.56 -27.89 -0.41
CA LYS A 301 9.13 -28.04 -0.73
C LYS A 301 8.39 -29.05 0.16
N ARG A 302 9.12 -29.96 0.83
CA ARG A 302 8.53 -30.94 1.77
C ARG A 302 8.34 -30.38 3.17
N ILE A 303 9.00 -29.27 3.52
CA ILE A 303 8.85 -28.63 4.82
C ILE A 303 7.42 -28.07 4.93
N PRO A 304 6.70 -28.29 6.05
CA PRO A 304 5.40 -27.68 6.26
C PRO A 304 5.45 -26.16 6.19
N ALA A 305 4.38 -25.52 5.66
CA ALA A 305 4.34 -24.08 5.48
C ALA A 305 4.59 -23.32 6.79
N LYS A 306 4.01 -23.79 7.90
CA LYS A 306 4.19 -23.21 9.23
C LYS A 306 5.65 -23.23 9.69
N ASP A 307 6.38 -24.31 9.40
CA ASP A 307 7.77 -24.43 9.83
C ASP A 307 8.71 -23.54 8.99
N LEU A 308 8.40 -23.37 7.70
CA LEU A 308 9.07 -22.36 6.87
C LEU A 308 8.81 -20.94 7.36
N VAL A 309 7.59 -20.66 7.83
CA VAL A 309 7.24 -19.37 8.45
C VAL A 309 8.02 -19.19 9.75
N ASN A 310 8.09 -20.19 10.62
CA ASN A 310 8.89 -20.11 11.86
C ASN A 310 10.38 -19.89 11.58
N SER A 311 10.90 -20.43 10.47
CA SER A 311 12.29 -20.24 10.05
C SER A 311 12.64 -18.77 9.80
N ILE A 312 11.66 -17.94 9.44
CA ILE A 312 11.84 -16.49 9.24
C ILE A 312 12.30 -15.85 10.55
N SER A 313 11.59 -16.14 11.66
CA SER A 313 11.95 -15.69 13.00
C SER A 313 13.28 -16.30 13.49
N GLU A 314 13.50 -17.60 13.27
CA GLU A 314 14.73 -18.29 13.70
C GLU A 314 15.98 -17.75 13.00
N LEU A 315 15.86 -17.36 11.74
CA LEU A 315 16.93 -16.75 10.95
C LEU A 315 16.99 -15.22 11.11
N HIS A 316 16.14 -14.65 11.96
CA HIS A 316 16.00 -13.22 12.19
C HIS A 316 15.80 -12.45 10.88
N TRP A 317 14.81 -12.82 10.08
CA TRP A 317 14.45 -12.15 8.82
C TRP A 317 13.20 -11.28 8.99
N ALA A 318 13.33 -9.97 9.16
CA ALA A 318 12.19 -9.06 9.35
C ALA A 318 11.40 -8.73 8.09
N PHE A 319 12.04 -8.71 6.91
CA PHE A 319 11.38 -8.33 5.66
C PHE A 319 11.76 -9.25 4.50
N PHE A 320 10.75 -9.59 3.70
CA PHE A 320 10.90 -10.19 2.38
C PHE A 320 10.58 -9.14 1.33
N VAL A 321 11.59 -8.34 1.00
CA VAL A 321 11.42 -7.23 0.07
C VAL A 321 11.55 -7.68 -1.38
N LEU A 322 11.30 -6.74 -2.29
CA LEU A 322 11.34 -6.96 -3.73
C LEU A 322 12.75 -7.30 -4.21
N VAL A 323 12.82 -8.21 -5.18
CA VAL A 323 14.08 -8.76 -5.68
C VAL A 323 14.40 -8.21 -7.06
N ILE A 324 15.62 -7.71 -7.26
CA ILE A 324 16.14 -7.37 -8.58
C ILE A 324 16.67 -8.66 -9.22
N ASP A 325 15.79 -9.36 -9.94
CA ASP A 325 16.05 -10.67 -10.55
C ASP A 325 16.44 -10.58 -12.04
N GLN A 326 16.53 -9.36 -12.58
CA GLN A 326 16.78 -9.07 -14.00
C GLN A 326 15.74 -9.66 -14.96
N LEU A 327 14.61 -10.15 -14.43
CA LEU A 327 13.53 -10.77 -15.20
C LEU A 327 12.24 -9.97 -15.02
N THR A 328 11.72 -9.93 -13.80
CA THR A 328 10.52 -9.18 -13.39
C THR A 328 10.84 -7.75 -12.99
N ILE A 329 11.94 -7.53 -12.27
CA ILE A 329 12.46 -6.21 -11.94
C ILE A 329 13.92 -6.17 -12.40
N ARG A 330 14.25 -5.17 -13.22
CA ARG A 330 15.57 -5.02 -13.82
C ARG A 330 16.14 -3.66 -13.50
N ASP A 331 17.46 -3.60 -13.35
CA ASP A 331 18.15 -2.31 -13.35
C ASP A 331 17.89 -1.58 -14.66
N SER A 332 17.79 -0.25 -14.56
CA SER A 332 17.53 0.59 -15.72
C SER A 332 18.20 1.95 -15.59
N ASN A 333 18.56 2.52 -16.74
CA ASN A 333 19.05 3.89 -16.84
C ASN A 333 17.93 4.95 -16.74
N LEU A 334 16.68 4.53 -16.50
CA LEU A 334 15.60 5.43 -16.14
C LEU A 334 15.93 6.16 -14.84
N SER A 335 15.43 7.38 -14.65
CA SER A 335 15.70 8.15 -13.44
C SER A 335 15.11 7.53 -12.16
N CYS A 336 14.14 6.63 -12.28
CA CYS A 336 13.65 5.79 -11.17
C CYS A 336 14.51 4.55 -10.89
N GLY A 337 15.54 4.27 -11.71
CA GLY A 337 16.55 3.22 -11.52
C GLY A 337 16.14 1.82 -11.97
N ILE A 338 14.87 1.59 -12.33
CA ILE A 338 14.37 0.25 -12.68
C ILE A 338 13.40 0.22 -13.85
N SER A 339 13.20 -0.98 -14.39
CA SER A 339 12.07 -1.33 -15.25
C SER A 339 11.35 -2.58 -14.73
N VAL A 340 10.03 -2.62 -14.91
CA VAL A 340 9.15 -3.69 -14.39
C VAL A 340 8.53 -4.45 -15.56
N HIS A 341 8.58 -5.78 -15.51
CA HIS A 341 8.13 -6.69 -16.56
C HIS A 341 7.40 -7.89 -15.95
N LEU A 342 6.12 -7.76 -15.62
CA LEU A 342 5.36 -8.82 -14.99
C LEU A 342 4.68 -9.67 -16.08
N ARG A 343 4.98 -10.98 -16.09
CA ARG A 343 4.35 -11.97 -16.97
C ARG A 343 4.34 -11.57 -18.46
N GLN A 344 5.45 -11.82 -19.17
CA GLN A 344 5.51 -11.77 -20.64
C GLN A 344 4.78 -12.95 -21.28
N ASP A 345 3.52 -13.19 -20.91
CA ASP A 345 2.65 -14.11 -21.62
C ASP A 345 2.50 -13.54 -23.04
N GLY A 346 2.89 -14.33 -24.05
CA GLY A 346 2.90 -14.02 -25.49
C GLY A 346 1.53 -13.76 -26.12
N LEU A 347 0.61 -13.18 -25.34
CA LEU A 347 -0.52 -12.41 -25.85
C LEU A 347 0.04 -11.12 -26.45
N SER A 348 0.69 -11.27 -27.62
CA SER A 348 0.78 -10.19 -28.58
C SER A 348 -0.63 -9.92 -29.07
N ASP A 349 -1.13 -8.72 -28.83
CA ASP A 349 -1.53 -7.93 -29.98
C ASP A 349 -1.65 -6.44 -29.63
N GLN A 350 -0.98 -5.68 -30.49
CA GLN A 350 -0.97 -4.23 -30.67
C GLN A 350 0.10 -3.43 -29.92
N SER A 351 1.05 -2.98 -30.74
CA SER A 351 2.00 -1.90 -30.47
C SER A 351 1.30 -0.61 -30.04
N LYS A 352 1.98 0.18 -29.20
CA LYS A 352 1.59 1.49 -28.69
C LYS A 352 0.74 2.32 -29.66
N SER A 353 -0.38 2.84 -29.18
CA SER A 353 -0.42 4.20 -28.62
C SER A 353 -1.65 4.29 -27.73
N ALA A 354 -1.45 4.53 -26.44
CA ALA A 354 -2.50 5.10 -25.65
C ALA A 354 -1.83 6.11 -24.74
N ASP A 355 -1.98 7.35 -25.14
CA ASP A 355 -1.82 8.57 -24.35
C ASP A 355 -2.84 8.57 -23.18
N GLU A 356 -2.93 7.46 -22.46
CA GLU A 356 -3.97 7.21 -21.48
C GLU A 356 -3.49 7.71 -20.13
N ASN A 357 -3.79 8.98 -19.89
CA ASN A 357 -4.23 9.66 -18.67
C ASN A 357 -4.37 8.81 -17.37
N ILE A 358 -3.39 7.99 -16.99
CA ILE A 358 -3.41 7.32 -15.69
C ILE A 358 -3.25 8.42 -14.64
N GLN A 359 -4.25 8.63 -13.80
CA GLN A 359 -4.09 9.58 -12.69
C GLN A 359 -3.39 8.92 -11.53
N VAL A 360 -2.55 9.69 -10.86
CA VAL A 360 -1.77 9.22 -9.74
C VAL A 360 -2.08 10.09 -8.55
N MET A 361 -2.37 9.47 -7.43
CA MET A 361 -2.41 10.12 -6.13
C MET A 361 -1.27 9.55 -5.31
N LEU A 362 -0.38 10.40 -4.82
CA LEU A 362 0.68 10.03 -3.89
C LEU A 362 0.37 10.64 -2.53
N SER A 363 0.81 9.98 -1.46
CA SER A 363 0.76 10.57 -0.13
C SER A 363 1.93 10.19 0.75
N SER A 364 2.07 10.95 1.83
CA SER A 364 2.84 10.55 2.98
C SER A 364 2.25 11.16 4.24
N THR A 365 2.61 10.59 5.38
CA THR A 365 2.36 11.17 6.70
C THR A 365 3.57 12.00 7.13
N ASP A 366 3.42 12.87 8.12
CA ASP A 366 4.50 13.77 8.54
C ASP A 366 5.68 13.05 9.22
N GLN A 367 5.36 12.06 10.07
CA GLN A 367 6.31 11.39 10.97
C GLN A 367 6.34 9.87 10.73
N GLU A 368 6.44 9.47 9.46
CA GLU A 368 6.39 8.09 8.96
C GLU A 368 7.18 7.09 9.84
N PHE A 369 8.44 7.39 10.18
CA PHE A 369 9.33 6.46 10.85
C PHE A 369 9.61 6.80 12.33
N ARG A 370 8.82 7.70 12.94
CA ARG A 370 8.99 8.05 14.37
C ARG A 370 8.93 6.83 15.29
N GLY A 371 8.10 5.83 14.98
CA GLY A 371 8.03 4.57 15.74
C GLY A 371 9.38 3.85 15.82
N PHE A 372 10.14 3.82 14.72
CA PHE A 372 11.49 3.24 14.69
C PHE A 372 12.47 4.06 15.50
N ALA A 373 12.43 5.40 15.40
CA ALA A 373 13.29 6.28 16.19
C ALA A 373 13.12 6.03 17.71
N ARG A 374 11.88 5.80 18.16
CA ARG A 374 11.59 5.47 19.57
C ARG A 374 12.18 4.13 20.01
N MET A 375 12.09 3.12 19.15
CA MET A 375 12.64 1.80 19.45
C MET A 375 14.17 1.81 19.49
N ALA A 376 14.80 2.70 18.73
CA ALA A 376 16.24 2.73 18.53
C ALA A 376 17.06 3.26 19.71
N ASN A 377 16.45 4.14 20.51
CA ASN A 377 17.09 4.89 21.60
C ASN A 377 18.48 5.43 21.19
N TRP A 378 18.55 6.14 20.05
CA TRP A 378 19.82 6.66 19.54
C TRP A 378 20.33 7.82 20.40
N THR A 379 21.65 7.86 20.58
CA THR A 379 22.38 9.04 21.06
C THR A 379 23.04 9.74 19.88
N TYR A 380 23.40 11.02 20.02
CA TYR A 380 24.12 11.76 18.98
C TYR A 380 25.36 10.99 18.46
N PRO A 381 26.30 10.49 19.30
CA PRO A 381 27.48 9.78 18.80
C PRO A 381 27.14 8.52 18.00
N LYS A 382 26.13 7.76 18.43
CA LYS A 382 25.71 6.53 17.75
C LYS A 382 25.08 6.84 16.39
N PHE A 383 24.18 7.83 16.34
CA PHE A 383 23.51 8.24 15.12
C PHE A 383 24.52 8.84 14.12
N HIS A 384 25.32 9.79 14.58
CA HIS A 384 26.38 10.45 13.81
C HIS A 384 27.32 9.42 13.18
N SER A 385 27.84 8.47 13.96
CA SER A 385 28.75 7.44 13.47
C SER A 385 28.12 6.57 12.36
N LEU A 386 26.84 6.21 12.50
CA LEU A 386 26.12 5.41 11.49
C LEU A 386 25.92 6.20 10.19
N VAL A 387 25.57 7.47 10.28
CA VAL A 387 25.43 8.35 9.11
C VAL A 387 26.79 8.62 8.48
N ALA A 388 27.77 9.10 9.23
CA ALA A 388 29.11 9.42 8.75
C ALA A 388 29.80 8.24 8.05
N SER A 389 29.65 7.02 8.58
CA SER A 389 30.19 5.80 7.95
C SER A 389 29.48 5.36 6.66
N SER A 390 28.42 6.05 6.25
CA SER A 390 27.63 5.73 5.07
C SER A 390 27.82 6.74 3.93
N TYR A 391 28.39 7.91 4.23
CA TYR A 391 28.63 9.00 3.28
C TYR A 391 30.08 8.98 2.76
N PRO A 392 30.34 9.54 1.56
CA PRO A 392 31.67 9.49 0.93
C PRO A 392 32.74 10.32 1.67
N SER A 393 32.33 11.28 2.50
CA SER A 393 33.24 12.06 3.35
C SER A 393 32.52 12.54 4.60
N GLN A 394 33.29 12.92 5.62
CA GLN A 394 32.73 13.54 6.82
C GLN A 394 31.97 14.82 6.47
N ALA A 395 32.53 15.70 5.64
CA ALA A 395 31.88 16.94 5.23
C ALA A 395 30.50 16.72 4.58
N ALA A 396 30.36 15.69 3.74
CA ALA A 396 29.08 15.33 3.13
C ALA A 396 28.06 14.83 4.17
N ALA A 397 28.51 14.08 5.18
CA ALA A 397 27.65 13.65 6.28
C ALA A 397 27.22 14.83 7.16
N GLU A 398 28.16 15.71 7.54
CA GLU A 398 27.86 16.88 8.38
C GLU A 398 26.88 17.82 7.69
N GLU A 399 27.02 18.06 6.38
CA GLU A 399 26.06 18.91 5.64
C GLU A 399 24.62 18.40 5.80
N VAL A 400 24.43 17.08 5.75
CA VAL A 400 23.13 16.43 5.97
C VAL A 400 22.69 16.54 7.41
N LEU A 401 23.56 16.21 8.38
CA LEU A 401 23.20 16.25 9.81
C LEU A 401 22.84 17.67 10.25
N GLU A 402 23.61 18.67 9.84
CA GLU A 402 23.34 20.09 10.10
C GLU A 402 22.01 20.55 9.50
N ALA A 403 21.67 20.11 8.29
CA ALA A 403 20.40 20.45 7.65
C ALA A 403 19.16 19.94 8.41
N TYR A 404 19.32 18.90 9.24
CA TYR A 404 18.28 18.39 10.14
C TYR A 404 18.44 18.87 11.59
N GLY A 405 19.41 19.74 11.90
CA GLY A 405 19.65 20.21 13.27
C GLY A 405 20.23 19.15 14.21
N ILE A 406 20.84 18.10 13.65
CA ILE A 406 21.51 17.04 14.41
C ILE A 406 22.91 17.53 14.76
N LEU A 407 23.02 18.26 15.86
CA LEU A 407 24.25 18.90 16.31
C LEU A 407 24.71 18.29 17.65
N PRO A 408 26.02 18.30 17.96
CA PRO A 408 26.52 17.80 19.24
C PRO A 408 26.06 18.65 20.43
N THR A 409 25.57 19.87 20.18
CA THR A 409 25.04 20.81 21.18
C THR A 409 23.53 20.72 21.37
N SER A 410 22.83 19.95 20.54
CA SER A 410 21.38 19.79 20.65
C SER A 410 21.02 19.00 21.91
N SER A 411 19.92 19.37 22.55
CA SER A 411 19.34 18.61 23.67
C SER A 411 18.80 17.25 23.20
N ASP A 412 18.58 16.32 24.14
CA ASP A 412 18.03 15.00 23.81
C ASP A 412 16.66 15.07 23.12
N VAL A 413 15.84 16.06 23.47
CA VAL A 413 14.52 16.28 22.85
C VAL A 413 14.69 16.76 21.40
N GLU A 414 15.54 17.76 21.17
CA GLU A 414 15.83 18.26 19.83
C GLU A 414 16.44 17.16 18.95
N LEU A 415 17.37 16.37 19.48
CA LEU A 415 17.97 15.24 18.79
C LEU A 415 16.91 14.19 18.42
N PHE A 416 16.01 13.86 19.33
CA PHE A 416 14.97 12.88 19.04
C PHE A 416 14.01 13.34 17.93
N GLU A 417 13.61 14.61 17.94
CA GLU A 417 12.81 15.19 16.85
C GLU A 417 13.57 15.19 15.53
N ALA A 418 14.84 15.61 15.55
CA ALA A 418 15.70 15.65 14.37
C ALA A 418 15.97 14.25 13.79
N PHE A 419 16.21 13.24 14.64
CA PHE A 419 16.35 11.85 14.21
C PHE A 419 15.07 11.34 13.56
N SER A 420 13.92 11.64 14.17
CA SER A 420 12.59 11.23 13.69
C SER A 420 12.27 11.86 12.34
N GLU A 421 12.56 13.15 12.16
CA GLU A 421 12.41 13.85 10.88
C GLU A 421 13.35 13.25 9.83
N PHE A 422 14.65 13.12 10.12
CA PHE A 422 15.62 12.56 9.17
C PHE A 422 15.20 11.17 8.70
N ILE A 423 14.84 10.27 9.62
CA ILE A 423 14.50 8.91 9.23
C ILE A 423 13.19 8.85 8.45
N SER A 424 12.21 9.69 8.79
CA SER A 424 10.92 9.75 8.07
C SER A 424 11.14 10.27 6.65
N ASP A 425 11.91 11.35 6.52
CA ASP A 425 12.24 11.97 5.24
C ASP A 425 13.06 11.03 4.37
N ALA A 426 14.21 10.57 4.85
CA ALA A 426 15.11 9.73 4.07
C ALA A 426 14.54 8.35 3.73
N THR A 427 13.67 7.77 4.57
CA THR A 427 13.12 6.44 4.32
C THR A 427 11.84 6.48 3.49
N MET A 428 11.02 7.54 3.58
CA MET A 428 9.72 7.60 2.91
C MET A 428 9.51 8.89 2.12
N LEU A 429 9.43 10.06 2.76
CA LEU A 429 8.92 11.27 2.08
C LEU A 429 9.81 11.68 0.91
N HIS A 430 11.13 11.59 1.05
CA HIS A 430 12.09 11.84 -0.04
C HIS A 430 11.82 10.93 -1.23
N LYS A 431 11.52 9.65 -0.98
CA LYS A 431 11.28 8.66 -2.03
C LYS A 431 9.93 8.87 -2.71
N VAL A 432 8.91 9.30 -1.97
CA VAL A 432 7.63 9.74 -2.52
C VAL A 432 7.82 10.98 -3.39
N TYR A 433 8.59 11.96 -2.91
CA TYR A 433 8.97 13.15 -3.68
C TYR A 433 9.70 12.77 -4.98
N ARG A 434 10.71 11.90 -4.92
CA ARG A 434 11.43 11.44 -6.11
C ARG A 434 10.55 10.71 -7.12
N ALA A 435 9.62 9.88 -6.64
CA ALA A 435 8.63 9.22 -7.50
C ALA A 435 7.73 10.26 -8.19
N SER A 436 7.26 11.26 -7.45
CA SER A 436 6.48 12.38 -7.98
C SER A 436 7.26 13.15 -9.06
N GLU A 437 8.51 13.52 -8.79
CA GLU A 437 9.36 14.24 -9.76
C GLU A 437 9.67 13.39 -11.00
N PHE A 438 9.86 12.08 -10.85
CA PHE A 438 10.01 11.15 -11.97
C PHE A 438 8.81 11.21 -12.91
N PHE A 439 7.59 11.03 -12.38
CA PHE A 439 6.38 11.04 -13.20
C PHE A 439 6.09 12.43 -13.77
N LYS A 440 6.34 13.52 -13.01
CA LYS A 440 6.22 14.90 -13.52
C LYS A 440 7.11 15.10 -14.73
N ALA A 441 8.39 14.76 -14.63
CA ALA A 441 9.36 14.92 -15.73
C ALA A 441 9.00 14.03 -16.93
N HIS A 442 8.68 12.75 -16.69
CA HIS A 442 8.29 11.81 -17.73
C HIS A 442 7.06 12.29 -18.50
N ARG A 443 5.98 12.64 -17.79
CA ARG A 443 4.70 13.02 -18.38
C ARG A 443 4.72 14.41 -19.02
N ARG A 444 5.46 15.38 -18.47
CA ARG A 444 5.70 16.68 -19.12
C ARG A 444 6.35 16.51 -20.49
N LYS A 445 7.36 15.65 -20.57
CA LYS A 445 8.03 15.32 -21.84
C LYS A 445 7.05 14.66 -22.82
N GLN A 446 6.23 13.72 -22.37
CA GLN A 446 5.20 13.10 -23.22
C GLN A 446 4.16 14.13 -23.69
N ALA A 447 3.64 14.97 -22.80
CA ALA A 447 2.65 16.00 -23.14
C ALA A 447 3.17 16.94 -24.23
N LEU A 448 4.41 17.43 -24.11
CA LEU A 448 5.05 18.26 -25.14
C LEU A 448 5.18 17.55 -26.49
N LEU A 449 5.55 16.26 -26.50
CA LEU A 449 5.67 15.47 -27.73
C LEU A 449 4.33 15.25 -28.44
N HIS A 450 3.22 15.24 -27.69
CA HIS A 450 1.86 15.02 -28.20
C HIS A 450 1.03 16.30 -28.31
N GLY A 451 1.61 17.49 -28.10
CA GLY A 451 0.90 18.77 -28.18
C GLY A 451 -0.16 19.00 -27.09
N LYS A 452 -0.03 18.33 -25.94
CA LYS A 452 -0.89 18.48 -24.76
C LYS A 452 -0.31 19.48 -23.75
N ASP A 453 -1.14 20.00 -22.83
CA ASP A 453 -0.69 20.89 -21.77
C ASP A 453 0.26 20.17 -20.79
N PRO A 454 1.55 20.58 -20.70
CA PRO A 454 2.50 19.98 -19.78
C PRO A 454 2.32 20.44 -18.32
N LYS A 455 1.48 21.42 -18.03
CA LYS A 455 1.20 21.85 -16.64
C LYS A 455 0.36 20.82 -15.89
N HIS A 456 -0.57 20.19 -16.60
CA HIS A 456 -1.57 19.30 -16.05
C HIS A 456 -1.26 17.84 -16.40
N VAL A 457 -0.42 17.20 -15.58
CA VAL A 457 0.09 15.83 -15.82
C VAL A 457 -0.59 14.75 -14.98
N GLY A 458 -1.69 15.07 -14.28
CA GLY A 458 -2.52 14.08 -13.58
C GLY A 458 -1.81 13.44 -12.39
N ILE A 459 -1.08 14.24 -11.62
CA ILE A 459 -0.40 13.85 -10.38
C ILE A 459 -0.99 14.70 -9.27
N GLN A 460 -1.64 14.04 -8.31
CA GLN A 460 -2.17 14.60 -7.08
C GLN A 460 -1.27 14.20 -5.93
N TYR A 461 -1.10 15.08 -4.96
CA TYR A 461 -0.41 14.77 -3.72
C TYR A 461 -1.21 15.29 -2.53
N TYR A 462 -1.34 14.46 -1.50
CA TYR A 462 -1.85 14.90 -0.21
C TYR A 462 -0.85 14.54 0.90
N HIS A 463 -0.82 15.35 1.93
CA HIS A 463 0.05 15.16 3.08
C HIS A 463 -0.78 15.09 4.36
N PHE A 464 -0.48 14.12 5.22
CA PHE A 464 -1.22 13.92 6.46
C PHE A 464 -0.39 14.31 7.68
N GLU A 465 -0.76 15.43 8.32
CA GLU A 465 -0.17 15.91 9.57
C GLU A 465 -1.05 15.58 10.76
N PHE A 466 -2.34 15.33 10.53
CA PHE A 466 -3.26 15.01 11.61
C PHE A 466 -2.90 13.67 12.28
N GLY A 467 -2.79 13.70 13.59
CA GLY A 467 -2.20 12.61 14.35
C GLY A 467 -3.16 11.48 14.74
N ASN A 468 -2.60 10.46 15.39
CA ASN A 468 -3.35 9.38 16.00
C ASN A 468 -4.17 9.94 17.19
N PRO A 469 -5.51 9.78 17.22
CA PRO A 469 -6.35 10.38 18.24
C PRO A 469 -6.46 9.51 19.49
N PHE A 470 -5.91 8.29 19.47
CA PHE A 470 -6.03 7.31 20.54
C PHE A 470 -4.88 7.44 21.54
N SER A 471 -5.21 7.21 22.81
CA SER A 471 -4.25 7.28 23.91
C SER A 471 -3.11 6.27 23.74
N GLY A 472 -1.88 6.74 23.93
CA GLY A 472 -0.69 5.90 23.88
C GLY A 472 0.53 6.66 23.38
N PRO A 473 1.69 5.98 23.27
CA PRO A 473 2.93 6.55 22.77
C PRO A 473 2.79 7.44 21.52
N MET A 474 1.99 7.04 20.55
CA MET A 474 1.86 7.71 19.25
C MET A 474 0.70 8.71 19.19
N GLN A 475 0.06 9.02 20.31
CA GLN A 475 -1.03 10.01 20.36
C GLN A 475 -0.56 11.37 19.81
N GLY A 476 -1.37 11.98 18.95
CA GLY A 476 -1.06 13.26 18.31
C GLY A 476 -0.04 13.19 17.17
N ILE A 477 0.59 12.03 16.92
CA ILE A 477 1.61 11.87 15.89
C ILE A 477 0.98 11.36 14.59
N ALA A 478 1.32 11.99 13.47
CA ALA A 478 1.01 11.48 12.13
C ALA A 478 2.03 10.44 11.66
N HIS A 479 2.00 9.27 12.30
CA HIS A 479 2.92 8.17 12.04
C HIS A 479 2.54 7.36 10.80
N HIS A 480 3.44 6.47 10.34
CA HIS A 480 3.14 5.56 9.22
C HIS A 480 1.83 4.80 9.45
N GLY A 481 0.93 4.85 8.48
CA GLY A 481 -0.39 4.24 8.54
C GLY A 481 -1.47 5.02 9.29
N VAL A 482 -1.18 6.15 9.94
CA VAL A 482 -2.19 6.91 10.71
C VAL A 482 -3.43 7.25 9.87
N GLU A 483 -3.27 7.50 8.59
CA GLU A 483 -4.36 7.80 7.64
C GLU A 483 -5.36 6.63 7.52
N LEU A 484 -4.94 5.38 7.75
CA LEU A 484 -5.82 4.20 7.73
C LEU A 484 -6.81 4.18 8.91
N ILE A 485 -6.55 4.94 9.98
CA ILE A 485 -7.54 5.15 11.06
C ILE A 485 -8.82 5.79 10.49
N TYR A 486 -8.65 6.64 9.47
CA TYR A 486 -9.69 7.49 8.92
C TYR A 486 -10.18 6.99 7.55
N ALA A 487 -9.30 6.49 6.69
CA ALA A 487 -9.56 6.23 5.26
C ALA A 487 -10.74 5.30 4.98
N PHE A 488 -10.91 4.24 5.77
CA PHE A 488 -12.00 3.26 5.57
C PHE A 488 -13.15 3.41 6.58
N GLY A 489 -12.99 4.26 7.60
CA GLY A 489 -14.00 4.48 8.63
C GLY A 489 -14.16 3.33 9.64
N ASN A 490 -13.25 2.35 9.66
CA ASN A 490 -13.40 1.16 10.49
C ASN A 490 -13.20 1.39 11.99
N PHE A 491 -12.49 2.46 12.38
CA PHE A 491 -12.35 2.88 13.77
C PHE A 491 -13.49 3.79 14.27
N HIS A 492 -14.62 3.86 13.56
CA HIS A 492 -15.73 4.80 13.85
C HIS A 492 -16.11 4.86 15.34
N SER A 493 -16.37 3.73 15.99
CA SER A 493 -16.76 3.70 17.41
C SER A 493 -15.64 4.15 18.34
N ALA A 494 -14.37 3.91 17.98
CA ALA A 494 -13.23 4.37 18.76
C ALA A 494 -13.03 5.88 18.59
N LEU A 495 -13.19 6.40 17.37
CA LEU A 495 -13.13 7.84 17.07
C LEU A 495 -14.23 8.60 17.80
N GLN A 496 -15.46 8.06 17.82
CA GLN A 496 -16.58 8.65 18.56
C GLN A 496 -16.26 8.79 20.05
N LYS A 497 -15.64 7.77 20.66
CA LYS A 497 -15.20 7.84 22.07
C LYS A 497 -14.08 8.86 22.27
N ALA A 498 -13.14 8.96 21.33
CA ALA A 498 -12.09 9.97 21.38
C ALA A 498 -12.67 11.39 21.31
N ASP A 499 -13.67 11.62 20.47
CA ASP A 499 -14.36 12.91 20.34
C ASP A 499 -15.19 13.31 21.59
N GLN A 500 -15.80 12.33 22.27
CA GLN A 500 -16.54 12.58 23.52
C GLN A 500 -15.64 13.10 24.63
N ARG A 501 -14.42 12.55 24.76
CA ARG A 501 -13.44 13.01 25.75
C ARG A 501 -13.03 14.48 25.55
N PHE A 502 -13.01 14.96 24.30
CA PHE A 502 -12.76 16.39 24.00
C PHE A 502 -13.93 17.30 24.42
N SER A 503 -15.16 16.78 24.45
CA SER A 503 -16.37 17.57 24.72
C SER A 503 -16.68 17.71 26.22
N GLU A 504 -16.14 16.83 27.07
CA GLU A 504 -16.38 16.81 28.52
C GLU A 504 -15.41 17.71 29.34
N GLY A 505 -14.62 18.56 28.68
CA GLY A 505 -13.86 19.62 29.37
C GLY A 505 -12.70 19.13 30.23
N TYR A 506 -11.96 18.12 29.78
CA TYR A 506 -10.71 17.75 30.45
C TYR A 506 -9.60 18.74 30.07
N ALA A 507 -9.32 19.72 30.94
CA ALA A 507 -8.02 20.36 30.98
C ALA A 507 -7.04 19.33 31.54
N GLU A 508 -6.05 18.91 30.76
CA GLU A 508 -4.98 18.05 31.28
C GLU A 508 -4.24 18.77 32.42
N PRO A 509 -3.80 18.04 33.46
CA PRO A 509 -2.74 18.55 34.31
C PRO A 509 -1.51 18.73 33.44
N VAL A 510 -1.04 19.97 33.30
CA VAL A 510 0.29 20.26 32.77
C VAL A 510 1.29 19.49 33.63
N GLN A 511 1.78 18.37 33.11
CA GLN A 511 2.96 17.73 33.66
C GLN A 511 4.12 18.60 33.19
N GLU A 512 4.78 19.29 34.13
CA GLU A 512 5.88 20.22 33.91
C GLU A 512 6.92 19.63 32.93
N LEU A 513 6.75 19.94 31.65
CA LEU A 513 7.80 19.92 30.66
C LEU A 513 8.40 21.31 30.70
N ALA A 514 9.69 21.36 31.02
CA ALA A 514 10.48 22.57 31.17
C ALA A 514 10.18 23.57 30.03
N GLU A 515 9.93 24.81 30.43
CA GLU A 515 9.61 25.94 29.58
C GLU A 515 10.58 26.06 28.40
N ALA A 516 10.08 25.76 27.20
CA ALA A 516 10.64 26.26 25.95
C ALA A 516 9.47 26.87 25.16
N ALA A 517 9.51 28.19 25.03
CA ALA A 517 8.55 29.11 24.43
C ALA A 517 7.53 28.49 23.44
N ILE A 518 6.30 28.32 23.92
CA ILE A 518 5.11 28.25 23.08
C ILE A 518 4.83 29.69 22.61
N PRO A 519 4.80 30.00 21.30
CA PRO A 519 4.36 31.31 20.84
C PRO A 519 2.92 31.56 21.29
N GLU A 520 2.68 32.70 21.94
CA GLU A 520 1.35 33.12 22.42
C GLU A 520 0.31 33.03 21.30
N ILE A 521 -0.73 32.23 21.53
CA ILE A 521 -1.91 32.16 20.67
C ILE A 521 -2.73 33.43 20.94
N PRO A 522 -2.96 34.32 19.94
CA PRO A 522 -3.79 35.50 20.14
C PRO A 522 -5.22 35.05 20.47
N SER A 523 -5.74 35.50 21.61
CA SER A 523 -7.13 35.27 22.01
C SER A 523 -8.06 36.15 21.18
N ASN A 524 -8.30 35.80 19.91
CA ASN A 524 -9.41 36.36 19.14
C ASN A 524 -10.63 35.45 19.31
N ALA A 525 -11.50 35.83 20.25
CA ALA A 525 -12.79 35.21 20.54
C ALA A 525 -13.86 35.43 19.45
N GLU A 526 -13.48 35.74 18.21
CA GLU A 526 -14.41 36.06 17.11
C GLU A 526 -14.31 35.14 15.87
N ALA A 527 -13.65 33.98 15.98
CA ALA A 527 -13.74 32.94 14.95
C ALA A 527 -13.75 31.53 15.57
N ALA A 528 -14.75 31.24 16.42
CA ALA A 528 -15.05 29.87 16.79
C ALA A 528 -15.78 29.15 15.63
N GLU A 529 -15.09 28.97 14.50
CA GLU A 529 -15.47 27.91 13.57
C GLU A 529 -15.46 26.60 14.38
N LYS A 530 -16.59 25.88 14.40
CA LYS A 530 -16.72 24.60 15.10
C LYS A 530 -15.59 23.68 14.62
N ARG A 531 -14.59 23.45 15.47
CA ARG A 531 -13.51 22.49 15.23
C ARG A 531 -14.13 21.14 14.86
N LYS A 532 -13.79 20.61 13.67
CA LYS A 532 -14.33 19.32 13.17
C LYS A 532 -14.06 18.20 14.17
N SER A 533 -14.98 17.27 14.34
CA SER A 533 -14.71 16.03 15.09
C SER A 533 -13.68 15.15 14.35
N ASN A 534 -13.10 14.13 15.01
CA ASN A 534 -12.24 13.17 14.32
C ASN A 534 -13.00 12.44 13.20
N ILE A 535 -14.29 12.17 13.41
CA ILE A 535 -15.15 11.55 12.40
C ILE A 535 -15.38 12.50 11.22
N ASP A 536 -15.75 13.75 11.47
CA ASP A 536 -15.98 14.74 10.41
C ASP A 536 -14.70 15.05 9.63
N PHE A 537 -13.55 15.04 10.30
CA PHE A 537 -12.28 15.19 9.62
C PHE A 537 -11.90 13.95 8.81
N GLY A 538 -12.17 12.75 9.32
CA GLY A 538 -12.00 11.51 8.56
C GLY A 538 -12.88 11.44 7.31
N TYR A 539 -14.04 12.09 7.34
CA TYR A 539 -14.92 12.24 6.18
C TYR A 539 -14.32 13.08 5.05
N GLU A 540 -13.47 14.05 5.34
CA GLU A 540 -12.74 14.82 4.31
C GLU A 540 -11.77 13.91 3.54
N LEU A 541 -11.02 13.07 4.25
CA LEU A 541 -10.13 12.09 3.63
C LEU A 541 -10.93 11.08 2.80
N GLN A 542 -12.00 10.53 3.36
CA GLN A 542 -12.86 9.59 2.64
C GLN A 542 -13.46 10.21 1.37
N ASP A 543 -13.95 11.45 1.44
CA ASP A 543 -14.52 12.14 0.27
C ASP A 543 -13.47 12.37 -0.81
N MET A 544 -12.24 12.74 -0.44
CA MET A 544 -11.13 12.87 -1.39
C MET A 544 -10.80 11.53 -2.07
N LEU A 545 -10.69 10.44 -1.31
CA LEU A 545 -10.39 9.11 -1.85
C LEU A 545 -11.52 8.60 -2.76
N ILE A 546 -12.78 8.79 -2.34
CA ILE A 546 -13.96 8.43 -3.14
C ILE A 546 -13.97 9.23 -4.44
N GLN A 547 -13.78 10.54 -4.36
CA GLN A 547 -13.72 11.42 -5.53
C GLN A 547 -12.64 10.96 -6.50
N PHE A 548 -11.44 10.65 -6.01
CA PHE A 548 -10.37 10.11 -6.84
C PHE A 548 -10.79 8.81 -7.55
N VAL A 549 -11.53 7.92 -6.90
CA VAL A 549 -12.03 6.69 -7.53
C VAL A 549 -13.08 6.97 -8.61
N VAL A 550 -14.07 7.81 -8.30
CA VAL A 550 -15.26 7.97 -9.16
C VAL A 550 -15.06 8.96 -10.31
N GLU A 551 -14.23 9.98 -10.13
CA GLU A 551 -14.08 11.06 -11.09
C GLU A 551 -13.59 10.52 -12.44
N ASP A 552 -14.14 11.05 -13.54
CA ASP A 552 -13.68 10.75 -14.89
C ASP A 552 -12.98 11.94 -15.54
N CYS A 553 -11.69 12.13 -15.21
CA CYS A 553 -10.95 13.25 -15.80
C CYS A 553 -10.60 13.05 -17.28
N ARG A 554 -11.05 11.97 -17.93
CA ARG A 554 -11.07 11.90 -19.41
C ARG A 554 -12.18 12.78 -19.97
N GLU A 555 -13.26 13.00 -19.22
CA GLU A 555 -14.41 13.81 -19.61
C GLU A 555 -14.28 15.26 -19.12
N THR A 556 -13.67 15.49 -17.95
CA THR A 556 -13.58 16.84 -17.34
C THR A 556 -12.35 17.65 -17.76
N ASP A 557 -11.28 17.01 -18.24
CA ASP A 557 -9.93 17.58 -18.48
C ASP A 557 -9.33 18.37 -17.30
N GLN A 558 -9.94 18.27 -16.10
CA GLN A 558 -9.46 18.86 -14.86
C GLN A 558 -8.43 17.91 -14.23
N ARG A 559 -7.18 18.03 -14.64
CA ARG A 559 -6.09 17.31 -13.97
C ARG A 559 -5.53 18.24 -12.90
N ALA A 560 -5.16 17.67 -11.74
CA ALA A 560 -4.57 18.45 -10.67
C ALA A 560 -3.25 19.10 -11.07
N ASP A 561 -2.99 20.27 -10.49
CA ASP A 561 -1.68 20.91 -10.57
C ASP A 561 -0.68 20.06 -9.75
N PRO A 562 0.37 19.51 -10.37
CA PRO A 562 1.38 18.72 -9.67
C PRO A 562 2.21 19.53 -8.66
N ASP A 563 2.06 20.85 -8.58
CA ASP A 563 2.64 21.70 -7.54
C ASP A 563 1.78 21.76 -6.27
N GLU A 564 0.48 21.46 -6.36
CA GLU A 564 -0.46 21.51 -5.24
C GLU A 564 -0.32 20.32 -4.29
N ILE A 565 -0.55 20.60 -3.00
CA ILE A 565 -0.50 19.65 -1.90
C ILE A 565 -1.75 19.86 -1.04
N ALA A 566 -2.62 18.86 -0.97
CA ALA A 566 -3.72 18.88 0.00
C ALA A 566 -3.20 18.43 1.37
N THR A 567 -2.98 19.36 2.29
CA THR A 567 -2.45 19.07 3.63
C THR A 567 -3.59 18.95 4.64
N PHE A 568 -3.69 17.77 5.27
CA PHE A 568 -4.58 17.48 6.39
C PHE A 568 -3.89 17.90 7.70
N CYS A 569 -4.13 19.12 8.14
CA CYS A 569 -3.37 19.79 9.19
C CYS A 569 -3.74 19.33 10.61
N HIS A 570 -2.83 19.55 11.57
CA HIS A 570 -3.02 19.25 13.01
C HIS A 570 -4.26 19.93 13.63
N ASP A 571 -4.63 21.10 13.12
CA ASP A 571 -5.79 21.89 13.58
C ASP A 571 -7.14 21.38 13.05
N ARG A 572 -7.13 20.29 12.25
CA ARG A 572 -8.30 19.70 11.57
C ARG A 572 -8.85 20.55 10.42
N SER A 573 -8.02 21.42 9.85
CA SER A 573 -8.26 22.04 8.55
C SER A 573 -7.64 21.21 7.41
N VAL A 574 -8.17 21.37 6.20
CA VAL A 574 -7.51 20.90 4.97
C VAL A 574 -7.08 22.15 4.22
N ARG A 575 -5.78 22.30 3.98
CA ARG A 575 -5.21 23.46 3.31
C ARG A 575 -4.57 23.04 2.00
N MET A 576 -4.73 23.86 0.96
CA MET A 576 -3.96 23.71 -0.27
C MET A 576 -2.64 24.44 -0.11
N GLU A 577 -1.55 23.68 -0.08
CA GLU A 577 -0.17 24.15 -0.04
C GLU A 577 0.51 23.89 -1.40
N SER A 578 1.74 24.38 -1.58
CA SER A 578 2.48 24.27 -2.83
C SER A 578 3.93 23.85 -2.58
N TRP A 579 4.43 22.92 -3.38
CA TRP A 579 5.83 22.47 -3.36
C TRP A 579 6.80 23.63 -3.59
N SER A 580 6.44 24.55 -4.50
CA SER A 580 7.33 25.61 -4.96
C SER A 580 7.22 26.94 -4.19
N SER A 581 6.10 27.19 -3.49
CA SER A 581 5.81 28.50 -2.88
C SER A 581 5.52 28.47 -1.39
N SER A 582 5.07 27.34 -0.81
CA SER A 582 4.87 27.25 0.63
C SER A 582 6.21 27.10 1.35
N GLU A 583 6.49 27.99 2.31
CA GLU A 583 7.77 28.06 3.02
C GLU A 583 8.21 26.71 3.62
N LYS A 584 7.28 25.98 4.25
CA LYS A 584 7.50 24.64 4.81
C LYS A 584 8.03 23.65 3.75
N TRP A 585 7.37 23.59 2.59
CA TRP A 585 7.72 22.66 1.52
C TRP A 585 8.97 23.07 0.76
N VAL A 586 9.21 24.38 0.61
CA VAL A 586 10.48 24.89 0.07
C VAL A 586 11.65 24.50 0.98
N ALA A 587 11.50 24.62 2.29
CA ALA A 587 12.51 24.20 3.26
C ALA A 587 12.74 22.68 3.23
N ARG A 588 11.67 21.87 3.28
CA ARG A 588 11.77 20.40 3.24
C ARG A 588 12.36 19.89 1.92
N THR A 589 12.00 20.51 0.79
CA THR A 589 12.56 20.18 -0.54
C THR A 589 14.06 20.50 -0.63
N LYS A 590 14.58 21.49 0.11
CA LYS A 590 16.04 21.70 0.20
C LYS A 590 16.73 20.50 0.86
N LYS A 591 16.14 19.95 1.93
CA LYS A 591 16.63 18.72 2.58
C LYS A 591 16.59 17.53 1.61
N PHE A 592 15.51 17.37 0.84
CA PHE A 592 15.40 16.32 -0.19
C PHE A 592 16.48 16.43 -1.27
N LYS A 593 16.73 17.64 -1.78
CA LYS A 593 17.81 17.89 -2.76
C LYS A 593 19.19 17.60 -2.18
N LEU A 594 19.38 17.81 -0.88
CA LEU A 594 20.61 17.46 -0.19
C LEU A 594 20.78 15.93 -0.09
N LEU A 595 19.70 15.19 0.25
CA LEU A 595 19.71 13.73 0.22
C LEU A 595 19.98 13.17 -1.19
N ASP A 596 19.54 13.87 -2.25
CA ASP A 596 19.79 13.47 -3.64
C ASP A 596 21.26 13.58 -4.06
N LYS A 597 22.08 14.44 -3.42
CA LYS A 597 23.52 14.56 -3.74
C LYS A 597 24.24 13.21 -3.59
N ASP A 598 23.89 12.47 -2.54
CA ASP A 598 24.47 11.16 -2.22
C ASP A 598 23.36 10.15 -1.86
N PHE A 599 22.42 9.93 -2.79
CA PHE A 599 21.25 9.09 -2.55
C PHE A 599 21.57 7.67 -2.06
N ASN A 600 22.60 7.05 -2.63
CA ASN A 600 23.02 5.70 -2.22
C ASN A 600 23.53 5.69 -0.77
N SER A 601 24.21 6.76 -0.34
CA SER A 601 24.67 6.94 1.04
C SER A 601 23.51 7.17 2.00
N SER A 602 22.54 8.02 1.64
CA SER A 602 21.31 8.20 2.43
C SER A 602 20.53 6.89 2.59
N THR A 603 20.40 6.12 1.51
CA THR A 603 19.78 4.79 1.53
C THR A 603 20.57 3.82 2.41
N THR A 604 21.90 3.86 2.36
CA THR A 604 22.77 3.02 3.21
C THR A 604 22.69 3.42 4.68
N ALA A 605 22.61 4.71 4.99
CA ALA A 605 22.47 5.22 6.33
C ALA A 605 21.14 4.78 6.95
N THR A 606 20.02 4.98 6.24
CA THR A 606 18.68 4.56 6.70
C THR A 606 18.60 3.04 6.87
N LYS A 607 19.20 2.25 5.97
CA LYS A 607 19.36 0.79 6.14
C LYS A 607 20.05 0.42 7.45
N LYS A 608 21.20 1.01 7.75
CA LYS A 608 21.94 0.73 8.99
C LYS A 608 21.16 1.18 10.23
N LEU A 609 20.47 2.32 10.15
CA LEU A 609 19.66 2.85 11.24
C LEU A 609 18.46 1.93 11.52
N VAL A 610 17.58 1.72 10.54
CA VAL A 610 16.40 0.84 10.66
C VAL A 610 16.81 -0.59 11.00
N GLY A 611 17.83 -1.12 10.32
CA GLY A 611 18.36 -2.47 10.54
C GLY A 611 18.89 -2.66 11.96
N GLY A 612 19.58 -1.65 12.49
CA GLY A 612 20.05 -1.65 13.88
C GLY A 612 18.93 -1.68 14.92
N VAL A 613 17.75 -1.14 14.61
CA VAL A 613 16.57 -1.17 15.51
C VAL A 613 15.94 -2.55 15.57
N ILE A 614 15.79 -3.19 14.42
CA ILE A 614 15.16 -4.51 14.31
C ILE A 614 16.15 -5.66 14.63
N GLY A 615 17.39 -5.34 15.00
CA GLY A 615 18.41 -6.31 15.39
C GLY A 615 19.03 -7.07 14.21
N MET A 616 19.10 -6.48 13.01
CA MET A 616 19.46 -7.19 11.78
C MET A 616 20.46 -6.45 10.88
N ARG A 617 21.18 -7.22 10.05
CA ARG A 617 21.82 -6.72 8.82
C ARG A 617 20.74 -6.64 7.70
N LEU A 618 20.35 -5.42 7.30
CA LEU A 618 19.51 -5.15 6.12
C LEU A 618 20.33 -5.04 4.82
#